data_AF-A0A919MS72-F1
#
_entry.id   AF-A0A919MS72-F1
#
_cell.length_a   1.000
_cell.length_b   1.000
_cell.length_c   1.000
_cell.angle_alpha   90.00
_cell.angle_beta   90.00
_cell.angle_gamma   90.00
#
_symmetry.space_group_name_H-M   'P 1'
#
loop_
_entity.id
_entity.type
_entity.pdbx_description
1 polymer ?
#
loop_
_entity_poly.entity_id
_entity_poly.type
_entity_poly.pdbx_seq_one_letter_code
_entity_poly.pdbx_strand_id
1 'polypeptide(L)'
;MNELDGNAMAGDLREIFAVDATAARFTCAGCGHADAVATLRLWGHQMGRVGRCPQCADVILLLVRTPDRVVLDLRGTVRLELPLAGS
;
A
#
# COMPACT_ATOMS: atom_id res chain seq x y z
N MET A 1 15.66 -21.00 -16.51
CA MET A 1 15.33 -20.10 -15.39
C MET A 1 15.04 -21.00 -14.20
N ASN A 2 15.60 -20.73 -13.03
CA ASN A 2 15.39 -21.57 -11.85
C ASN A 2 14.44 -20.88 -10.88
N GLU A 3 13.59 -21.65 -10.21
CA GLU A 3 12.69 -21.13 -9.18
C GLU A 3 13.51 -20.70 -7.96
N LEU A 4 13.25 -19.49 -7.47
CA LEU A 4 13.87 -18.94 -6.26
C LEU A 4 12.84 -18.96 -5.14
N ASP A 5 13.32 -19.21 -3.92
CA ASP A 5 12.51 -19.03 -2.72
C ASP A 5 12.17 -17.54 -2.50
N GLY A 6 11.00 -17.28 -1.93
CA GLY A 6 10.50 -15.91 -1.70
C GLY A 6 11.40 -15.06 -0.81
N ASN A 7 12.21 -15.68 0.07
CA ASN A 7 13.18 -14.95 0.89
C ASN A 7 14.29 -14.30 0.05
N ALA A 8 14.45 -14.67 -1.23
CA ALA A 8 15.35 -13.97 -2.14
C ALA A 8 15.01 -12.49 -2.30
N MET A 9 13.73 -12.10 -2.12
CA MET A 9 13.27 -10.70 -2.16
C MET A 9 13.44 -9.95 -0.83
N ALA A 10 14.05 -10.56 0.20
CA ALA A 10 14.15 -9.92 1.52
C ALA A 10 14.88 -8.57 1.49
N GLY A 11 15.85 -8.40 0.59
CA GLY A 11 16.51 -7.11 0.35
C GLY A 11 15.56 -6.08 -0.28
N ASP A 12 14.91 -6.46 -1.37
CA ASP A 12 13.97 -5.61 -2.12
C ASP A 12 12.82 -5.13 -1.23
N LEU A 13 12.24 -6.04 -0.44
CA LEU A 13 11.15 -5.71 0.48
C LEU A 13 11.60 -4.79 1.60
N ARG A 14 12.83 -4.94 2.11
CA ARG A 14 13.38 -4.02 3.13
C ARG A 14 13.51 -2.60 2.59
N GLU A 15 13.94 -2.44 1.34
CA GLU A 15 14.02 -1.14 0.68
C GLU A 15 12.62 -0.53 0.48
N ILE A 16 11.68 -1.32 -0.03
CA ILE A 16 10.28 -0.94 -0.23
C ILE A 16 9.61 -0.46 1.07
N PHE A 17 9.89 -1.09 2.22
CA PHE A 17 9.29 -0.70 3.50
C PHE A 17 10.07 0.38 4.26
N ALA A 18 11.26 0.79 3.77
CA ALA A 18 12.05 1.86 4.37
C ALA A 18 11.64 3.27 3.87
N VAL A 19 10.89 3.36 2.78
CA VAL A 19 10.48 4.63 2.16
C VAL A 19 9.16 5.17 2.72
N ASP A 20 8.92 6.46 2.54
CA ASP A 20 7.65 7.09 2.90
C ASP A 20 6.52 6.54 2.00
N ALA A 21 5.77 5.57 2.54
CA ALA A 21 4.66 4.92 1.85
C ALA A 21 3.51 5.88 1.50
N THR A 22 3.45 7.09 2.09
CA THR A 22 2.42 8.07 1.72
C THR A 22 2.66 8.67 0.33
N ALA A 23 3.91 8.66 -0.14
CA ALA A 23 4.29 9.06 -1.49
C ALA A 23 4.10 7.95 -2.54
N ALA A 24 3.82 6.71 -2.10
CA ALA A 24 3.56 5.62 -3.03
C ALA A 24 2.31 5.91 -3.87
N ARG A 25 2.30 5.52 -5.15
CA ARG A 25 1.14 5.70 -6.04
C ARG A 25 0.32 4.42 -6.11
N PHE A 26 -0.97 4.51 -5.81
CA PHE A 26 -1.91 3.39 -5.99
C PHE A 26 -2.55 3.47 -7.38
N THR A 27 -3.01 2.34 -7.91
CA THR A 27 -3.97 2.27 -9.03
C THR A 27 -5.25 1.60 -8.55
N CYS A 28 -6.38 2.30 -8.61
CA CYS A 28 -7.68 1.83 -8.13
C CYS A 28 -8.22 0.66 -8.97
N ALA A 29 -8.60 -0.44 -8.33
CA ALA A 29 -9.21 -1.59 -9.00
C ALA A 29 -10.62 -1.32 -9.54
N GLY A 30 -11.36 -0.38 -8.95
CA GLY A 30 -12.74 -0.09 -9.39
C GLY A 30 -12.83 0.90 -10.55
N CYS A 31 -12.02 1.97 -10.55
CA CYS A 31 -12.11 3.03 -11.57
C CYS A 31 -10.81 3.31 -12.34
N GLY A 32 -9.71 2.64 -12.02
CA GLY A 32 -8.42 2.85 -12.67
C GLY A 32 -7.69 4.15 -12.29
N HIS A 33 -8.28 5.02 -11.47
CA HIS A 33 -7.63 6.24 -11.00
C HIS A 33 -6.32 5.91 -10.28
N ALA A 34 -5.26 6.65 -10.61
CA ALA A 34 -3.93 6.44 -10.04
C ALA A 34 -3.35 7.74 -9.49
N ASP A 35 -2.99 7.72 -8.20
CA ASP A 35 -2.48 8.88 -7.48
C ASP A 35 -1.71 8.46 -6.22
N ALA A 36 -1.11 9.40 -5.49
CA ALA A 36 -0.40 9.13 -4.25
C ALA A 36 -1.34 8.59 -3.14
N VAL A 37 -0.85 7.70 -2.29
CA VAL A 37 -1.56 7.18 -1.11
C VAL A 37 -1.99 8.31 -0.18
N ALA A 38 -1.21 9.39 -0.09
CA ALA A 38 -1.55 10.59 0.66
C ALA A 38 -2.89 11.25 0.23
N THR A 39 -3.38 10.99 -0.98
CA THR A 39 -4.65 11.56 -1.48
C THR A 39 -5.88 10.70 -1.15
N LEU A 40 -5.67 9.52 -0.56
CA LEU A 40 -6.77 8.68 -0.10
C LEU A 40 -7.59 9.39 0.96
N ARG A 41 -8.91 9.28 0.83
CA ARG A 41 -9.82 9.68 1.90
C ARG A 41 -9.71 8.62 3.02
N LEU A 42 -9.48 9.03 4.26
CA LEU A 42 -9.27 8.11 5.38
C LEU A 42 -10.46 8.11 6.34
N TRP A 43 -10.88 6.90 6.73
CA TRP A 43 -11.86 6.67 7.79
C TRP A 43 -11.26 5.72 8.82
N GLY A 44 -11.64 5.90 10.09
CA GLY A 44 -11.26 4.98 11.18
C GLY A 44 -10.58 5.69 12.35
N HIS A 45 -10.01 4.90 13.25
CA HIS A 45 -9.30 5.38 14.44
C HIS A 45 -8.00 4.60 14.66
N GLN A 46 -7.32 4.84 15.77
CA GLN A 46 -6.04 4.23 16.16
C GLN A 46 -5.87 2.72 15.86
N MET A 47 -6.90 1.87 15.97
CA MET A 47 -6.75 0.41 15.76
C MET A 47 -6.88 0.00 14.27
N GLY A 48 -7.47 0.86 13.44
CA GLY A 48 -7.83 0.52 12.07
C GLY A 48 -8.13 1.74 11.20
N ARG A 49 -7.53 1.79 10.01
CA ARG A 49 -7.72 2.84 9.02
C ARG A 49 -8.14 2.24 7.67
N VAL A 50 -9.18 2.82 7.07
CA VAL A 50 -9.66 2.49 5.73
C VAL A 50 -9.35 3.67 4.81
N GLY A 51 -8.51 3.46 3.81
CA GLY A 51 -8.25 4.42 2.75
C GLY A 51 -9.14 4.14 1.54
N ARG A 52 -9.92 5.13 1.10
CA ARG A 52 -10.75 5.00 -0.10
C ARG A 52 -10.31 5.94 -1.21
N CYS A 53 -10.58 5.51 -2.44
CA CYS A 53 -10.30 6.26 -3.66
C CYS A 53 -11.03 7.61 -3.60
N PRO A 54 -10.33 8.73 -3.88
CA PRO A 54 -10.99 10.04 -3.91
C PRO A 54 -11.99 10.17 -5.07
N GLN A 55 -11.90 9.31 -6.09
CA GLN A 55 -12.74 9.36 -7.29
C GLN A 55 -14.01 8.51 -7.20
N CYS A 56 -13.91 7.22 -6.84
CA CYS A 56 -15.05 6.30 -6.79
C CYS A 56 -15.45 5.85 -5.38
N ALA A 57 -14.72 6.26 -4.34
CA ALA A 57 -14.90 5.83 -2.95
C ALA A 57 -14.74 4.32 -2.68
N ASP A 58 -14.21 3.53 -3.61
CA ASP A 58 -13.81 2.15 -3.33
C ASP A 58 -12.69 2.08 -2.31
N VAL A 59 -12.67 1.02 -1.51
CA VAL A 59 -11.63 0.77 -0.51
C VAL A 59 -10.34 0.38 -1.22
N ILE A 60 -9.33 1.23 -1.11
CA ILE A 60 -8.01 1.03 -1.72
C ILE A 60 -7.10 0.25 -0.77
N LEU A 61 -7.14 0.60 0.52
CA LEU A 61 -6.38 -0.09 1.54
C LEU A 61 -7.11 -0.16 2.88
N LEU A 62 -6.76 -1.18 3.66
CA LEU A 62 -7.08 -1.29 5.08
C LEU A 62 -5.77 -1.53 5.85
N LEU A 63 -5.53 -0.68 6.85
CA LEU A 63 -4.42 -0.81 7.78
C LEU A 63 -4.97 -1.12 9.18
N VAL A 64 -4.70 -2.31 9.70
CA VAL A 64 -5.05 -2.71 11.07
C VAL A 64 -3.77 -2.93 11.87
N ARG A 65 -3.74 -2.42 13.10
CA ARG A 65 -2.64 -2.65 14.03
C ARG A 65 -3.16 -3.39 15.25
N THR A 66 -2.54 -4.51 15.57
CA THR A 66 -2.73 -5.22 16.84
C THR A 66 -1.44 -5.09 17.67
N PRO A 67 -1.39 -5.62 18.91
CA PRO A 67 -0.18 -5.57 19.72
C PRO A 67 1.05 -6.25 19.10
N ASP A 68 0.84 -7.27 18.25
CA ASP A 68 1.86 -8.18 17.74
C ASP A 68 2.04 -8.14 16.21
N ARG A 69 1.14 -7.49 15.47
CA ARG A 69 1.14 -7.50 14.00
C ARG A 69 0.54 -6.24 13.38
N VAL A 70 0.92 -6.00 12.14
CA VAL A 70 0.33 -5.00 11.25
C VAL A 70 -0.24 -5.74 10.06
N VAL A 71 -1.50 -5.45 9.73
CA VAL A 71 -2.16 -5.97 8.52
C VAL A 71 -2.33 -4.79 7.57
N LEU A 72 -1.72 -4.91 6.39
CA LEU A 72 -1.94 -4.02 5.26
C LEU A 72 -2.64 -4.83 4.16
N ASP A 73 -3.92 -4.57 3.98
CA ASP A 73 -4.74 -5.15 2.92
C ASP A 73 -4.83 -4.15 1.77
N LEU A 74 -4.50 -4.60 0.56
CA LEU A 74 -4.43 -3.81 -0.67
C LEU A 74 -5.34 -4.37 -1.77
N ARG A 75 -6.38 -5.13 -1.43
CA ARG A 75 -7.24 -5.81 -2.44
C ARG A 75 -7.90 -4.85 -3.45
N GLY A 76 -8.14 -3.59 -3.10
CA GLY A 76 -8.64 -2.57 -4.03
C GLY A 76 -7.56 -1.82 -4.82
N THR A 77 -6.30 -2.20 -4.65
CA THR A 77 -5.14 -1.63 -5.32
C THR A 77 -4.61 -2.63 -6.35
N VAL A 78 -4.69 -2.29 -7.63
CA VAL A 78 -4.13 -3.13 -8.72
C VAL A 78 -2.60 -3.07 -8.71
N ARG A 79 -2.05 -1.88 -8.44
CA ARG A 79 -0.62 -1.61 -8.46
C ARG A 79 -0.29 -0.59 -7.37
N LEU A 80 0.77 -0.84 -6.63
CA LEU A 80 1.38 0.11 -5.71
C LEU A 80 2.80 0.40 -6.19
N GLU A 81 3.09 1.64 -6.51
CA GLU A 81 4.41 2.10 -6.98
C GLU A 81 5.08 2.88 -5.87
N LEU A 82 6.27 2.47 -5.44
CA LEU A 82 6.99 3.15 -4.37
C LEU A 82 8.11 4.01 -4.95
N PRO A 83 8.33 5.22 -4.40
CA PRO A 83 9.56 5.95 -4.69
C PRO A 83 10.75 5.18 -4.11
N LEU A 84 11.86 5.12 -4.83
CA LEU A 84 13.10 4.53 -4.30
C LEU A 84 13.79 5.55 -3.38
N ALA A 85 14.46 5.08 -2.34
CA ALA A 85 15.21 5.96 -1.45
C ALA A 85 16.38 6.61 -2.21
N GLY A 86 16.35 7.94 -2.37
CA GLY A 86 17.48 8.71 -2.92
C GLY A 86 17.38 9.16 -4.38
N SER A 87 16.18 9.20 -4.97
CA SER A 87 15.92 9.89 -6.24
C SER A 87 15.67 11.38 -6.08
#